data_AF-A0A971JF95-F1
#
_entry.id   AF-A0A971JF95-F1
#
_cell.length_a   1.000
_cell.length_b   1.000
_cell.length_c   1.000
_cell.angle_alpha   90.00
_cell.angle_beta   90.00
_cell.angle_gamma   90.00
#
_symmetry.space_group_name_H-M   'P 1'
#
loop_
_entity.id
_entity.type
_entity.pdbx_description
1 polymer ?
#
loop_
_entity_poly.entity_id
_entity_poly.type
_entity_poly.pdbx_seq_one_letter_code
_entity_poly.pdbx_strand_id
1 'polypeptide(L)'
;MGFAQIEGTIADIIYKNESNGYTVCEIQADKSVITAVGYMPFINAGETIRAKGKWVMHPDYGEQLKVELYEKVLPKTVDAIERYLASGIVKGVGPATAAKIVQRFGPSTLDIISTDPKQLSEIKGITLDKALRIGQALDEQRGLREVVMFLQEYGINASACIKIYRAYADTAVEKIRENPYRLCEDIFGIGFRTADRIAMKLGIDANSRFRTRSGIKYVLTQGTAHGHTYLPEDVLKEH
;
A
#
# COMPACT_ATOMS: atom_id res chain seq x y z
N MET A 1 -7.66 15.91 21.36
CA MET A 1 -7.73 16.39 19.97
C MET A 1 -8.25 15.26 19.10
N GLY A 2 -9.32 15.51 18.34
CA GLY A 2 -9.95 14.49 17.48
C GLY A 2 -9.11 14.17 16.24
N PHE A 3 -9.48 13.11 15.54
CA PHE A 3 -8.93 12.81 14.23
C PHE A 3 -9.47 13.79 13.19
N ALA A 4 -8.59 14.34 12.35
CA ALA A 4 -8.94 15.07 11.15
C ALA A 4 -8.91 14.13 9.93
N GLN A 5 -9.78 14.40 8.97
CA GLN A 5 -9.80 13.73 7.68
C GLN A 5 -9.70 14.78 6.57
N ILE A 6 -8.73 14.60 5.68
CA ILE A 6 -8.44 15.52 4.59
C ILE A 6 -8.41 14.71 3.30
N GLU A 7 -9.05 15.22 2.25
CA GLU A 7 -8.93 14.71 0.90
C GLU A 7 -8.31 15.80 0.04
N GLY A 8 -7.26 15.45 -0.72
CA GLY A 8 -6.54 16.43 -1.52
C GLY A 8 -5.49 15.78 -2.41
N THR A 9 -4.93 16.59 -3.30
CA THR A 9 -3.89 16.14 -4.23
C THR A 9 -2.51 16.39 -3.64
N ILE A 10 -1.62 15.41 -3.71
CA ILE A 10 -0.23 15.58 -3.31
C ILE A 10 0.42 16.54 -4.29
N ALA A 11 0.68 17.77 -3.85
CA ALA A 11 1.31 18.81 -4.66
C ALA A 11 2.81 18.53 -4.81
N ASP A 12 3.47 18.22 -3.70
CA ASP A 12 4.90 17.91 -3.67
C ASP A 12 5.26 16.88 -2.58
N ILE A 13 6.35 16.15 -2.79
CA ILE A 13 6.95 15.25 -1.81
C ILE A 13 8.29 15.85 -1.38
N ILE A 14 8.27 16.55 -0.24
CA ILE A 14 9.43 17.23 0.35
C ILE A 14 10.50 16.22 0.78
N TYR A 15 10.07 15.10 1.37
CA TYR A 15 10.97 14.05 1.84
C TYR A 15 10.31 12.68 1.79
N LYS A 16 11.06 11.65 1.41
CA LYS A 16 10.60 10.27 1.42
C LYS A 16 11.72 9.31 1.82
N ASN A 17 11.43 8.45 2.78
CA ASN A 17 12.29 7.35 3.19
C ASN A 17 11.78 6.04 2.58
N GLU A 18 12.49 5.54 1.56
CA GLU A 18 12.14 4.33 0.81
C GLU A 18 12.23 3.02 1.64
N SER A 19 12.87 3.05 2.82
CA SER A 19 13.05 1.86 3.67
C SER A 19 11.84 1.60 4.58
N ASN A 20 11.20 2.65 5.08
CA ASN A 20 10.11 2.56 6.04
C ASN A 20 8.81 3.23 5.57
N GLY A 21 8.85 3.99 4.47
CA GLY A 21 7.70 4.70 3.91
C GLY A 21 7.39 6.02 4.59
N TYR A 22 8.24 6.50 5.50
CA TYR A 22 8.06 7.82 6.10
C TYR A 22 8.15 8.90 5.03
N THR A 23 7.14 9.74 4.97
CA THR A 23 6.99 10.77 3.93
C THR A 23 6.55 12.08 4.57
N VAL A 24 7.13 13.17 4.07
CA VAL A 24 6.69 14.55 4.28
C VAL A 24 6.22 15.06 2.93
N CYS A 25 4.96 15.44 2.83
CA CYS A 25 4.37 15.92 1.59
C CYS A 25 3.43 17.10 1.82
N GLU A 26 3.18 17.85 0.76
CA GLU A 26 2.18 18.91 0.72
C GLU A 26 0.92 18.38 0.05
N ILE A 27 -0.22 18.52 0.73
CA ILE A 27 -1.53 18.14 0.21
C ILE A 27 -2.28 19.44 -0.13
N GLN A 28 -2.56 19.64 -1.41
CA GLN A 28 -3.49 20.66 -1.89
C GLN A 28 -4.92 20.17 -1.63
N ALA A 29 -5.56 20.74 -0.62
CA ALA A 29 -6.96 20.51 -0.27
C ALA A 29 -7.75 21.82 -0.43
N ASP A 30 -8.70 21.84 -1.36
CA ASP A 30 -9.45 23.04 -1.75
C ASP A 30 -8.52 24.25 -2.03
N LYS A 31 -8.62 25.32 -1.22
CA LYS A 31 -7.81 26.54 -1.32
C LYS A 31 -6.62 26.57 -0.35
N SER A 32 -6.33 25.46 0.31
CA SER A 32 -5.27 25.35 1.32
C SER A 32 -4.23 24.31 0.93
N VAL A 33 -2.98 24.59 1.30
CA VAL A 33 -1.87 23.62 1.24
C VAL A 33 -1.61 23.17 2.67
N ILE A 34 -1.60 21.86 2.89
CA ILE A 34 -1.42 21.24 4.20
C ILE A 34 -0.16 20.39 4.17
N THR A 35 0.75 20.62 5.12
CA THR A 35 1.89 19.74 5.34
C THR A 35 1.45 18.47 6.07
N ALA A 36 1.63 17.33 5.43
CA ALA A 36 1.33 16.02 5.99
C ALA A 36 2.61 15.23 6.25
N VAL A 37 2.68 14.59 7.42
CA VAL A 37 3.81 13.76 7.84
C VAL A 37 3.32 12.41 8.31
N GLY A 38 4.04 11.34 7.96
CA GLY A 38 3.69 10.01 8.43
C GLY A 38 4.18 8.92 7.51
N TYR A 39 3.78 7.70 7.83
CA TYR A 39 4.17 6.55 7.04
C TYR A 39 3.17 6.32 5.90
N MET A 40 3.52 6.86 4.73
CA MET A 40 2.68 6.85 3.53
C MET A 40 3.45 6.24 2.35
N PRO A 41 3.74 4.93 2.37
CA PRO A 41 4.48 4.31 1.29
C PRO A 41 3.71 4.40 -0.05
N PHE A 42 4.44 4.36 -1.15
CA PHE A 42 3.85 4.28 -2.49
C PHE A 42 2.95 5.45 -2.92
N ILE A 43 3.07 6.61 -2.27
CA ILE A 43 2.44 7.84 -2.77
C ILE A 43 3.37 8.58 -3.73
N ASN A 44 2.78 9.30 -4.68
CA ASN A 44 3.46 10.13 -5.67
C ASN A 44 2.80 11.52 -5.78
N ALA A 45 3.57 12.52 -6.19
CA ALA A 45 3.02 13.83 -6.54
C ALA A 45 1.99 13.70 -7.68
N GLY A 46 0.93 14.50 -7.63
CA GLY A 46 -0.21 14.42 -8.55
C GLY A 46 -1.27 13.38 -8.19
N GLU A 47 -1.03 12.50 -7.21
CA GLU A 47 -2.05 11.57 -6.72
C GLU A 47 -2.98 12.24 -5.71
N THR A 48 -4.28 11.95 -5.82
CA THR A 48 -5.26 12.33 -4.79
C THR A 48 -5.28 11.27 -3.70
N ILE A 49 -5.18 11.70 -2.44
CA ILE A 49 -5.30 10.83 -1.28
C ILE A 49 -6.37 11.36 -0.32
N ARG A 50 -6.97 10.43 0.42
CA ARG A 50 -7.75 10.73 1.61
C ARG A 50 -6.92 10.29 2.82
N ALA A 51 -6.46 11.25 3.59
CA ALA A 51 -5.63 11.05 4.77
C ALA A 51 -6.46 11.27 6.04
N LYS A 52 -6.27 10.41 7.04
CA LYS A 52 -6.82 10.53 8.39
C LYS A 52 -5.69 10.57 9.39
N GLY A 53 -5.72 11.54 10.28
CA GLY A 53 -4.61 11.80 11.18
C GLY A 53 -4.95 12.77 12.31
N LYS A 54 -3.91 13.28 12.96
CA LYS A 54 -4.04 14.28 14.03
C LYS A 54 -3.14 15.47 13.73
N TRP A 55 -3.63 16.67 14.00
CA TRP A 55 -2.81 17.86 13.95
C TRP A 55 -1.75 17.84 15.05
N VAL A 56 -0.51 18.15 14.67
CA VAL A 56 0.64 18.25 15.57
C VAL A 56 1.39 19.54 15.27
N MET A 57 2.04 20.10 16.29
CA MET A 57 2.88 21.28 16.15
C MET A 57 4.35 20.85 16.18
N HIS A 58 5.06 21.00 15.07
CA HIS A 58 6.50 20.80 15.03
C HIS A 58 7.21 22.08 15.49
N PRO A 59 8.23 22.00 16.37
CA PRO A 59 8.94 23.17 16.89
C PRO A 59 9.47 24.10 15.79
N ASP A 60 10.06 23.52 14.73
CA ASP A 60 10.71 24.28 13.66
C ASP A 60 9.83 24.50 12.41
N TYR A 61 8.86 23.62 12.15
CA TYR A 61 8.15 23.55 10.86
C TYR A 61 6.67 23.91 10.93
N GLY A 62 6.16 24.23 12.12
CA GLY A 62 4.78 24.66 12.26
C GLY A 62 3.79 23.51 12.41
N GLU A 63 2.53 23.82 12.10
CA GLU A 63 1.43 22.88 12.16
C GLU A 63 1.51 21.85 11.02
N GLN A 64 1.33 20.57 11.35
CA GLN A 64 1.39 19.46 10.40
C GLN A 64 0.28 18.44 10.71
N LEU A 65 -0.24 17.79 9.67
CA LEU A 65 -1.11 16.64 9.83
C LEU A 65 -0.25 15.38 9.99
N LYS A 66 -0.21 14.81 11.19
CA LYS A 66 0.38 13.47 11.42
C LYS A 66 -0.60 12.40 10.94
N VAL A 67 -0.35 11.85 9.75
CA VAL A 67 -1.17 10.85 9.09
C VAL A 67 -1.01 9.50 9.77
N GLU A 68 -2.15 8.90 10.15
CA GLU A 68 -2.22 7.55 10.71
C GLU A 68 -2.77 6.53 9.70
N LEU A 69 -3.69 6.96 8.83
CA LEU A 69 -4.29 6.15 7.77
C LEU A 69 -4.41 6.99 6.50
N TYR A 70 -4.22 6.39 5.33
CA TYR A 70 -4.52 7.05 4.07
C TYR A 70 -4.98 6.03 3.03
N GLU A 71 -5.75 6.50 2.06
CA GLU A 71 -6.08 5.74 0.86
C GLU A 71 -5.91 6.62 -0.39
N LYS A 72 -5.51 6.01 -1.51
CA LYS A 72 -5.50 6.70 -2.81
C LYS A 72 -6.94 6.84 -3.30
N VAL A 73 -7.35 8.03 -3.71
CA VAL A 73 -8.65 8.28 -4.32
C VAL A 73 -8.46 8.34 -5.83
N LEU A 74 -9.17 7.48 -6.56
CA LEU A 74 -9.15 7.55 -8.02
C LEU A 74 -9.86 8.83 -8.48
N PRO A 75 -9.28 9.60 -9.39
CA PRO A 75 -9.89 10.82 -9.90
C PRO A 75 -11.14 10.50 -10.71
N LYS A 76 -12.14 11.39 -10.62
CA LYS A 76 -13.42 11.25 -11.34
C LYS A 76 -13.62 12.29 -12.45
N THR A 77 -12.90 13.40 -12.38
CA THR A 77 -12.98 14.47 -13.39
C THR A 77 -11.93 14.24 -14.48
N VAL A 78 -12.25 14.66 -15.70
CA VAL A 78 -11.37 14.50 -16.87
C VAL A 78 -9.99 15.12 -16.61
N ASP A 79 -9.94 16.35 -16.09
CA ASP A 79 -8.69 17.05 -15.77
C ASP A 79 -7.85 16.32 -14.72
N ALA A 80 -8.50 15.74 -13.70
CA ALA A 80 -7.79 15.01 -12.65
C ALA A 80 -7.30 13.64 -13.16
N ILE A 81 -8.07 12.98 -14.02
CA ILE A 81 -7.64 11.74 -14.68
C ILE A 81 -6.42 12.01 -15.58
N GLU A 82 -6.42 13.12 -16.32
CA GLU A 82 -5.30 13.50 -17.17
C GLU A 82 -4.02 13.70 -16.35
N ARG A 83 -4.10 14.50 -15.28
CA ARG A 83 -2.97 14.74 -14.36
C ARG A 83 -2.49 13.45 -13.71
N TYR A 84 -3.42 12.59 -13.29
CA TYR A 84 -3.10 11.30 -12.70
C TYR A 84 -2.33 10.41 -13.68
N LEU A 85 -2.76 10.29 -14.94
CA LEU A 85 -2.03 9.53 -15.96
C LEU A 85 -0.67 10.17 -16.30
N ALA A 86 -0.58 11.50 -16.26
CA ALA A 86 0.64 12.25 -16.53
C ALA A 86 1.64 12.29 -15.34
N SER A 87 1.23 11.85 -14.15
CA SER A 87 2.03 11.90 -12.91
C SER A 87 3.27 11.01 -12.91
N GLY A 88 3.47 10.22 -13.96
CA GLY A 88 4.53 9.22 -14.03
C GLY A 88 4.15 7.87 -13.42
N ILE A 89 2.90 7.72 -12.96
CA ILE A 89 2.36 6.43 -12.49
C ILE A 89 2.46 5.34 -13.56
N VAL A 90 2.35 5.73 -14.84
CA VAL A 90 2.60 4.84 -15.98
C VAL A 90 3.81 5.32 -16.76
N LYS A 91 4.87 4.51 -16.77
CA LYS A 91 6.09 4.81 -17.54
C LYS A 91 5.76 4.97 -19.03
N GLY A 92 6.11 6.12 -19.59
CA GLY A 92 5.87 6.43 -21.01
C GLY A 92 4.51 7.07 -21.31
N VAL A 93 3.71 7.39 -20.29
CA VAL A 93 2.53 8.27 -20.40
C VAL A 93 2.89 9.63 -19.82
N GLY A 94 3.28 10.55 -20.71
CA GLY A 94 3.44 11.97 -20.36
C GLY A 94 2.17 12.78 -20.64
N PRO A 95 2.17 14.10 -20.34
CA PRO A 95 1.01 14.98 -20.49
C PRO A 95 0.33 14.87 -21.87
N ALA A 96 1.10 14.88 -22.95
CA ALA A 96 0.55 14.78 -24.31
C ALA A 96 -0.13 13.43 -24.62
N THR A 97 0.33 12.33 -24.00
CA THR A 97 -0.33 11.02 -24.16
C THR A 97 -1.57 10.95 -23.28
N ALA A 98 -1.48 11.41 -22.04
CA ALA A 98 -2.61 11.48 -21.11
C ALA A 98 -3.77 12.29 -21.70
N ALA A 99 -3.49 13.48 -22.23
CA ALA A 99 -4.47 14.35 -22.89
C ALA A 99 -5.25 13.63 -24.01
N LYS A 100 -4.55 12.87 -24.86
CA LYS A 100 -5.19 12.11 -25.95
C LYS A 100 -6.08 10.98 -25.43
N ILE A 101 -5.65 10.29 -24.38
CA ILE A 101 -6.43 9.21 -23.76
C ILE A 101 -7.73 9.79 -23.19
N VAL A 102 -7.64 10.85 -22.37
CA VAL A 102 -8.82 11.46 -21.77
C VAL A 102 -9.71 12.16 -22.79
N GLN A 103 -9.16 12.71 -23.88
CA GLN A 103 -9.95 13.28 -24.97
C GLN A 103 -10.84 12.22 -25.65
N ARG A 104 -10.35 10.99 -25.76
CA ARG A 104 -11.08 9.89 -26.42
C ARG A 104 -12.12 9.24 -25.51
N PHE A 105 -11.79 9.06 -24.23
CA PHE A 105 -12.57 8.24 -23.29
C PHE A 105 -13.23 9.03 -22.16
N GLY A 106 -12.84 10.29 -21.96
CA GLY A 106 -13.44 11.19 -20.98
C GLY A 106 -13.39 10.61 -19.56
N PRO A 107 -14.49 10.74 -18.78
CA PRO A 107 -14.56 10.20 -17.41
C PRO A 107 -14.37 8.68 -17.31
N SER A 108 -14.67 7.92 -18.37
CA SER A 108 -14.56 6.45 -18.40
C SER A 108 -13.13 5.94 -18.63
N THR A 109 -12.15 6.84 -18.75
CA THR A 109 -10.76 6.51 -19.10
C THR A 109 -10.16 5.43 -18.18
N LEU A 110 -10.27 5.58 -16.86
CA LEU A 110 -9.66 4.63 -15.91
C LEU A 110 -10.34 3.26 -15.94
N ASP A 111 -11.66 3.23 -16.16
CA ASP A 111 -12.43 1.99 -16.28
C ASP A 111 -12.03 1.25 -17.55
N ILE A 112 -11.88 1.95 -18.68
CA ILE A 112 -11.45 1.35 -19.95
C ILE A 112 -10.03 0.80 -19.85
N ILE A 113 -9.10 1.55 -19.25
CA ILE A 113 -7.72 1.07 -19.02
C ILE A 113 -7.73 -0.21 -18.18
N SER A 114 -8.62 -0.29 -17.19
CA SER A 114 -8.72 -1.42 -16.26
C SER A 114 -9.42 -2.65 -16.85
N THR A 115 -10.40 -2.45 -17.74
CA THR A 115 -11.27 -3.53 -18.26
C THR A 115 -10.89 -4.00 -19.65
N ASP A 116 -10.52 -3.08 -20.54
CA ASP A 116 -10.12 -3.37 -21.91
C ASP A 116 -9.04 -2.38 -22.39
N PRO A 117 -7.82 -2.49 -21.85
CA PRO A 117 -6.74 -1.57 -22.20
C PRO A 117 -6.43 -1.53 -23.69
N LYS A 118 -6.79 -2.57 -24.46
CA LYS A 118 -6.51 -2.67 -25.90
C LYS A 118 -7.16 -1.54 -26.70
N GLN A 119 -8.27 -0.98 -26.23
CA GLN A 119 -8.94 0.16 -26.87
C GLN A 119 -8.03 1.39 -26.97
N LEU A 120 -7.05 1.54 -26.08
CA LEU A 120 -6.10 2.65 -26.15
C LEU A 120 -5.28 2.62 -27.46
N SER A 121 -5.15 1.46 -28.11
CA SER A 121 -4.41 1.32 -29.37
C SER A 121 -5.11 1.99 -30.57
N GLU A 122 -6.37 2.38 -30.44
CA GLU A 122 -7.08 3.21 -31.42
C GLU A 122 -6.51 4.65 -31.47
N ILE A 123 -5.78 5.07 -30.43
CA ILE A 123 -5.24 6.42 -30.31
C ILE A 123 -3.88 6.50 -31.02
N LYS A 124 -3.77 7.45 -31.96
CA LYS A 124 -2.51 7.69 -32.70
C LYS A 124 -1.33 7.92 -31.75
N GLY A 125 -0.35 7.01 -31.84
CA GLY A 125 0.88 7.02 -31.04
C GLY A 125 0.85 6.09 -29.82
N ILE A 126 -0.22 5.31 -29.64
CA ILE A 126 -0.30 4.24 -28.65
C ILE A 126 -0.37 2.91 -29.39
N THR A 127 0.68 2.09 -29.27
CA THR A 127 0.67 0.72 -29.82
C THR A 127 -0.12 -0.21 -28.90
N LEU A 128 -0.53 -1.38 -29.40
CA LEU A 128 -1.17 -2.41 -28.57
C LEU A 128 -0.30 -2.81 -27.37
N ASP A 129 1.01 -2.97 -27.56
CA ASP A 129 1.96 -3.24 -26.48
C ASP A 129 1.97 -2.12 -25.42
N LYS A 130 2.02 -0.85 -25.86
CA LYS A 130 1.95 0.29 -24.94
C LYS A 130 0.62 0.32 -24.19
N ALA A 131 -0.49 0.04 -24.87
CA ALA A 131 -1.81 -0.02 -24.29
C ALA A 131 -1.91 -1.08 -23.17
N LEU A 132 -1.44 -2.30 -23.42
CA LEU A 132 -1.39 -3.37 -22.42
C LEU A 132 -0.51 -3.01 -21.22
N ARG A 133 0.66 -2.39 -21.45
CA ARG A 133 1.53 -1.92 -20.37
C ARG A 133 0.88 -0.82 -19.51
N ILE A 134 0.08 0.06 -20.11
CA ILE A 134 -0.69 1.07 -19.36
C ILE A 134 -1.72 0.39 -18.46
N GLY A 135 -2.45 -0.59 -18.99
CA GLY A 135 -3.41 -1.41 -18.22
C GLY A 135 -2.74 -2.10 -17.03
N GLN A 136 -1.64 -2.80 -17.28
CA GLN A 136 -0.88 -3.51 -16.25
C GLN A 136 -0.37 -2.57 -15.15
N ALA A 137 0.19 -1.42 -15.51
CA ALA A 137 0.69 -0.46 -14.53
C ALA A 137 -0.44 0.09 -13.62
N LEU A 138 -1.63 0.31 -14.17
CA LEU A 138 -2.79 0.73 -13.38
C LEU A 138 -3.30 -0.39 -12.46
N ASP A 139 -3.28 -1.63 -12.93
CA ASP A 139 -3.68 -2.81 -12.17
C ASP A 139 -2.74 -3.06 -10.98
N GLU A 140 -1.43 -2.97 -11.20
CA GLU A 140 -0.40 -3.07 -10.15
C GLU A 140 -0.61 -1.99 -9.07
N GLN A 141 -0.96 -0.76 -9.46
CA GLN A 141 -1.26 0.32 -8.51
C GLN A 141 -2.54 0.06 -7.71
N ARG A 142 -3.55 -0.57 -8.32
CA ARG A 142 -4.78 -0.98 -7.63
C ARG A 142 -4.48 -2.09 -6.62
N GLY A 143 -3.76 -3.14 -7.02
CA GLY A 143 -3.35 -4.22 -6.13
C GLY A 143 -2.54 -3.69 -4.95
N LEU A 144 -1.61 -2.78 -5.21
CA LEU A 144 -0.84 -2.13 -4.16
C LEU A 144 -1.69 -1.38 -3.14
N ARG A 145 -2.68 -0.59 -3.61
CA ARG A 145 -3.63 0.12 -2.74
C ARG A 145 -4.40 -0.88 -1.87
N GLU A 146 -4.91 -1.95 -2.46
CA GLU A 146 -5.68 -2.98 -1.75
C GLU A 146 -4.85 -3.64 -0.64
N VAL A 147 -3.61 -4.01 -0.95
CA VAL A 147 -2.67 -4.57 0.03
C VAL A 147 -2.42 -3.60 1.18
N VAL A 148 -2.10 -2.33 0.91
CA VAL A 148 -1.83 -1.36 1.97
C VAL A 148 -3.05 -1.17 2.88
N MET A 149 -4.24 -1.00 2.32
CA MET A 149 -5.48 -0.83 3.10
C MET A 149 -5.78 -2.05 3.96
N PHE A 150 -5.68 -3.25 3.37
CA PHE A 150 -5.86 -4.51 4.09
C PHE A 150 -4.89 -4.60 5.27
N LEU A 151 -3.59 -4.43 5.03
CA LEU A 151 -2.57 -4.57 6.07
C LEU A 151 -2.72 -3.52 7.19
N GLN A 152 -3.11 -2.28 6.86
CA GLN A 152 -3.36 -1.23 7.84
C GLN A 152 -4.56 -1.55 8.76
N GLU A 153 -5.62 -2.17 8.24
CA GLU A 153 -6.76 -2.64 9.04
C GLU A 153 -6.33 -3.64 10.15
N TYR A 154 -5.34 -4.48 9.83
CA TYR A 154 -4.75 -5.39 10.82
C TYR A 154 -3.67 -4.75 11.69
N GLY A 155 -3.38 -3.45 11.53
CA GLY A 155 -2.41 -2.72 12.33
C GLY A 155 -0.97 -3.14 12.02
N ILE A 156 -0.67 -3.37 10.75
CA ILE A 156 0.68 -3.61 10.25
C ILE A 156 1.30 -2.26 9.90
N ASN A 157 2.52 -2.02 10.35
CA ASN A 157 3.21 -0.76 10.07
C ASN A 157 3.66 -0.71 8.60
N ALA A 158 3.89 0.50 8.08
CA ALA A 158 4.23 0.70 6.67
C ALA A 158 5.50 -0.01 6.22
N SER A 159 6.53 -0.13 7.07
CA SER A 159 7.76 -0.86 6.70
C SER A 159 7.46 -2.34 6.43
N ALA A 160 6.63 -2.97 7.26
CA ALA A 160 6.15 -4.32 7.03
C ALA A 160 5.26 -4.39 5.78
N CYS A 161 4.39 -3.40 5.52
CA CYS A 161 3.60 -3.34 4.28
C CYS A 161 4.49 -3.31 3.02
N ILE A 162 5.56 -2.50 3.02
CA ILE A 162 6.52 -2.46 1.91
C ILE A 162 7.15 -3.84 1.67
N LYS A 163 7.58 -4.52 2.74
CA LYS A 163 8.22 -5.84 2.64
C LYS A 163 7.25 -6.91 2.14
N ILE A 164 6.02 -6.92 2.66
CA ILE A 164 4.96 -7.84 2.23
C ILE A 164 4.66 -7.64 0.75
N TYR A 165 4.47 -6.39 0.31
CA TYR A 165 4.22 -6.09 -1.09
C TYR A 165 5.40 -6.49 -1.99
N ARG A 166 6.65 -6.27 -1.56
CA ARG A 166 7.82 -6.73 -2.34
C ARG A 166 7.88 -8.25 -2.49
N ALA A 167 7.40 -9.00 -1.51
CA ALA A 167 7.44 -10.47 -1.54
C ALA A 167 6.28 -11.08 -2.33
N TYR A 168 5.08 -10.48 -2.25
CA TYR A 168 3.86 -11.08 -2.78
C TYR A 168 3.16 -10.26 -3.86
N ALA A 169 3.57 -9.01 -4.08
CA ALA A 169 2.92 -8.05 -4.97
C ALA A 169 1.40 -7.95 -4.69
N ASP A 170 0.61 -7.94 -5.75
CA ASP A 170 -0.85 -7.94 -5.76
C ASP A 170 -1.48 -9.19 -5.12
N THR A 171 -0.79 -10.34 -5.10
CA THR A 171 -1.27 -11.58 -4.45
C THR A 171 -1.16 -11.58 -2.92
N ALA A 172 -0.70 -10.49 -2.30
CA ALA A 172 -0.45 -10.47 -0.86
C ALA A 172 -1.71 -10.70 -0.04
N VAL A 173 -2.84 -10.06 -0.38
CA VAL A 173 -4.11 -10.21 0.35
C VAL A 173 -4.59 -11.66 0.30
N GLU A 174 -4.58 -12.27 -0.89
CA GLU A 174 -4.99 -13.66 -1.09
C GLU A 174 -4.14 -14.63 -0.26
N LYS A 175 -2.81 -14.53 -0.37
CA LYS A 175 -1.88 -15.39 0.38
C LYS A 175 -2.03 -15.26 1.89
N ILE A 176 -2.27 -14.03 2.38
CA ILE A 176 -2.46 -13.80 3.82
C ILE A 176 -3.81 -14.36 4.28
N ARG A 177 -4.87 -14.23 3.49
CA ARG A 177 -6.18 -14.83 3.82
C ARG A 177 -6.13 -16.35 3.83
N GLU A 178 -5.37 -16.96 2.92
CA GLU A 178 -5.16 -18.41 2.88
C GLU A 178 -4.36 -18.91 4.09
N ASN A 179 -3.22 -18.27 4.37
CA ASN A 179 -2.37 -18.62 5.51
C ASN A 179 -1.57 -17.40 6.03
N PRO A 180 -2.05 -16.74 7.10
CA PRO A 180 -1.38 -15.56 7.66
C PRO A 180 0.01 -15.85 8.22
N TYR A 181 0.30 -17.10 8.61
CA TYR A 181 1.59 -17.49 9.17
C TYR A 181 2.72 -17.48 8.14
N ARG A 182 2.41 -17.44 6.84
CA ARG A 182 3.41 -17.17 5.81
C ARG A 182 4.14 -15.85 6.03
N LEU A 183 3.49 -14.87 6.67
CA LEU A 183 4.13 -13.60 6.99
C LEU A 183 5.38 -13.77 7.86
N CYS A 184 5.38 -14.70 8.81
CA CYS A 184 6.55 -14.95 9.66
C CYS A 184 7.54 -15.96 9.08
N GLU A 185 7.17 -16.66 8.01
CA GLU A 185 8.04 -17.59 7.29
C GLU A 185 8.79 -16.88 6.15
N ASP A 186 8.10 -16.04 5.37
CA ASP A 186 8.58 -15.47 4.12
C ASP A 186 9.12 -14.03 4.30
N ILE A 187 8.68 -13.29 5.33
CA ILE A 187 8.96 -11.85 5.48
C ILE A 187 9.87 -11.55 6.67
N PHE A 188 11.12 -11.16 6.38
CA PHE A 188 12.08 -10.81 7.42
C PHE A 188 11.61 -9.61 8.27
N GLY A 189 11.59 -9.82 9.58
CA GLY A 189 11.16 -8.83 10.57
C GLY A 189 9.67 -8.87 10.94
N ILE A 190 8.90 -9.82 10.37
CA ILE A 190 7.57 -10.14 10.87
C ILE A 190 7.67 -11.43 11.68
N GLY A 191 7.46 -11.36 12.99
CA GLY A 191 7.52 -12.52 13.88
C GLY A 191 6.20 -13.27 13.99
N PHE A 192 6.24 -14.49 14.53
CA PHE A 192 5.07 -15.33 14.78
C PHE A 192 3.96 -14.58 15.52
N ARG A 193 4.27 -13.84 16.60
CA ARG A 193 3.26 -13.09 17.37
C ARG A 193 2.49 -12.07 16.53
N THR A 194 3.15 -11.42 15.57
CA THR A 194 2.47 -10.48 14.65
C THR A 194 1.56 -11.24 13.69
N ALA A 195 2.05 -12.34 13.11
CA ALA A 195 1.26 -13.19 12.22
C ALA A 195 0.06 -13.81 12.95
N ASP A 196 0.24 -14.28 14.18
CA ASP A 196 -0.79 -14.88 15.03
C ASP A 196 -1.90 -13.86 15.37
N ARG A 197 -1.53 -12.62 15.71
CA ARG A 197 -2.49 -11.53 15.92
C ARG A 197 -3.33 -11.25 14.67
N ILE A 198 -2.72 -11.30 13.48
CA ILE A 198 -3.42 -11.12 12.20
C ILE A 198 -4.35 -12.32 11.95
N ALA A 199 -3.86 -13.53 12.18
CA ALA A 199 -4.63 -14.77 12.02
C ALA A 199 -5.89 -14.80 12.90
N MET A 200 -5.76 -14.42 14.17
CA MET A 200 -6.89 -14.33 15.10
C MET A 200 -7.93 -13.32 14.63
N LYS A 201 -7.51 -12.15 14.12
CA LYS A 201 -8.43 -11.15 13.55
C LYS A 201 -9.09 -11.62 12.25
N LEU A 202 -8.44 -12.48 11.48
CA LEU A 202 -8.99 -13.12 10.28
C LEU A 202 -9.93 -14.29 10.60
N GLY A 203 -10.05 -14.69 11.88
CA GLY A 203 -10.89 -15.80 12.30
C GLY A 203 -10.27 -17.17 12.05
N ILE A 204 -8.94 -17.26 11.92
CA ILE A 204 -8.24 -18.55 11.85
C ILE A 204 -8.36 -19.25 13.19
N ASP A 205 -8.74 -20.54 13.14
CA ASP A 205 -8.88 -21.37 14.34
C ASP A 205 -7.55 -21.49 15.11
N ALA A 206 -7.62 -21.38 16.44
CA ALA A 206 -6.46 -21.45 17.33
C ALA A 206 -5.77 -22.83 17.33
N ASN A 207 -6.48 -23.87 16.90
CA ASN A 207 -5.97 -25.23 16.69
C ASN A 207 -5.71 -25.53 15.20
N SER A 208 -5.72 -24.51 14.33
CA SER A 208 -5.39 -24.70 12.92
C SER A 208 -3.98 -25.27 12.78
N ARG A 209 -3.82 -26.21 11.84
CA ARG A 209 -2.51 -26.82 11.55
C ARG A 209 -1.45 -25.79 11.17
N PHE A 210 -1.85 -24.67 10.56
CA PHE A 210 -0.95 -23.56 10.25
C PHE A 210 -0.38 -22.92 11.53
N ARG A 211 -1.25 -22.59 12.49
CA ARG A 211 -0.84 -22.01 13.78
C ARG A 211 0.09 -22.95 14.53
N THR A 212 -0.31 -24.21 14.69
CA THR A 212 0.48 -25.22 15.43
C THR A 212 1.88 -25.37 14.83
N ARG A 213 1.98 -25.52 13.51
CA ARG A 213 3.27 -25.68 12.82
C ARG A 213 4.17 -24.46 13.01
N SER A 214 3.63 -23.26 12.78
CA SER A 214 4.42 -22.03 12.88
C SER A 214 4.74 -21.66 14.33
N GLY A 215 3.88 -22.03 15.29
CA GLY A 215 4.13 -21.89 16.73
C GLY A 215 5.26 -22.79 17.21
N ILE A 216 5.24 -24.08 16.86
CA ILE A 216 6.34 -25.00 17.17
C ILE A 216 7.65 -24.49 16.59
N LYS A 217 7.66 -24.08 15.31
CA LYS A 217 8.86 -23.53 14.66
C LYS A 217 9.35 -22.28 15.39
N TYR A 218 8.45 -21.40 15.84
CA TYR A 218 8.79 -20.21 16.61
C TYR A 218 9.48 -20.56 17.93
N VAL A 219 8.91 -21.46 18.73
CA VAL A 219 9.48 -21.88 20.02
C VAL A 219 10.85 -22.53 19.83
N LEU A 220 10.98 -23.44 18.86
CA LEU A 220 12.27 -24.05 18.52
C LEU A 220 13.31 -23.01 18.09
N THR A 221 12.92 -22.04 17.26
CA THR A 221 13.82 -20.96 16.80
C THR A 221 14.30 -20.10 17.97
N GLN A 222 13.41 -19.80 18.93
CA GLN A 222 13.78 -19.11 20.16
C GLN A 222 14.76 -19.95 21.00
N GLY A 223 14.50 -21.25 21.15
CA GLY A 223 15.41 -22.16 21.85
C GLY A 223 16.81 -22.18 21.25
N THR A 224 16.90 -22.34 19.93
CA THR A 224 18.18 -22.31 19.21
C THR A 224 18.91 -20.98 19.36
N ALA A 225 18.20 -19.85 19.36
CA ALA A 225 18.80 -18.54 19.59
C ALA A 225 19.43 -18.40 21.00
N HIS A 226 18.98 -19.19 21.98
CA HIS A 226 19.56 -19.28 23.32
C HIS A 226 20.58 -20.43 23.47
N GLY A 227 20.99 -21.06 22.36
CA GLY A 227 21.98 -22.15 22.35
C GLY A 227 21.43 -23.52 22.70
N HIS A 228 20.10 -23.69 22.80
CA HIS A 228 19.50 -24.99 23.03
C HIS A 228 19.52 -25.85 21.76
N THR A 229 19.92 -27.11 21.91
CA THR A 229 19.89 -28.14 20.85
C THR A 229 18.69 -29.09 20.99
N TYR A 230 17.97 -29.01 22.11
CA TYR A 230 16.73 -29.74 22.37
C TYR A 230 15.78 -28.87 23.22
N LEU A 231 14.47 -29.12 23.12
CA LEU A 231 13.46 -28.56 24.03
C LEU A 231 12.51 -29.69 24.49
N PRO A 232 12.14 -29.74 25.77
CA PRO A 232 11.09 -30.63 26.28
C PRO A 232 9.72 -30.40 25.60
N GLU A 233 8.89 -31.44 25.52
CA GLU A 233 7.60 -31.38 24.82
C GLU A 233 6.59 -30.44 25.51
N ASP A 234 6.61 -30.37 26.83
CA ASP A 234 5.81 -29.46 27.65
C ASP A 234 6.06 -27.99 27.30
N VAL A 235 7.32 -27.61 27.06
CA VAL A 235 7.69 -26.25 26.61
C VAL A 235 7.08 -25.93 25.23
N LEU A 236 6.90 -26.92 24.36
CA LEU A 236 6.27 -26.73 23.05
C LEU A 236 4.74 -26.59 23.14
N LYS A 237 4.12 -27.09 24.23
CA LYS A 237 2.66 -27.10 24.42
C LYS A 237 2.12 -25.84 25.10
N GLU A 238 2.98 -24.98 25.65
CA GLU A 238 2.56 -23.72 26.32
C GLU A 238 2.15 -22.57 25.36
N HIS A 239 2.29 -22.75 24.03
CA HIS A 239 2.12 -21.70 23.01
C HIS A 239 1.17 -22.09 21.88
#